data_AF-A0A7C4IS78-F1
#
_entry.id   AF-A0A7C4IS78-F1
#
_cell.length_a   1.000
_cell.length_b   1.000
_cell.length_c   1.000
_cell.angle_alpha   90.00
_cell.angle_beta   90.00
_cell.angle_gamma   90.00
#
_symmetry.space_group_name_H-M   'P 1'
#
loop_
_entity.id
_entity.type
_entity.pdbx_description
1 polymer ?
#
loop_
_entity_poly.entity_id
_entity_poly.type
_entity_poly.pdbx_seq_one_letter_code
_entity_poly.pdbx_strand_id
1 'polypeptide(L)'
;GVEGIDDFRSIHEVVARRYQRLRDEGEPFPDILLIDGGKGQLNAGLAAFRELGITPPTVISLAKREELIVLPDRDEPLRLSRRHFALRLLQYVRDEAHRFAQHYHHLLRRRSTLGE
;
A
#
# COMPACT_ATOMS: atom_id res chain seq x y z
N GLY A 1 21.27 6.28 4.24
CA GLY A 1 20.17 6.94 3.51
C GLY A 1 19.95 6.21 2.20
N VAL A 2 18.92 5.37 2.14
CA VAL A 2 18.36 4.72 0.94
C VAL A 2 16.91 4.23 1.20
N GLU A 3 16.40 4.27 2.45
CA GLU A 3 15.06 3.73 2.82
C GLU A 3 13.93 4.14 1.86
N GLY A 4 13.82 5.43 1.50
CA GLY A 4 12.75 5.89 0.59
C GLY A 4 12.82 5.32 -0.84
N ILE A 5 14.01 4.96 -1.33
CA ILE A 5 14.18 4.32 -2.66
C ILE A 5 13.78 2.85 -2.58
N ASP A 6 14.12 2.19 -1.47
CA ASP A 6 13.82 0.77 -1.25
C ASP A 6 12.32 0.52 -1.03
N ASP A 7 11.66 1.44 -0.30
CA ASP A 7 10.21 1.40 -0.09
C ASP A 7 9.42 1.44 -1.41
N PHE A 8 9.83 2.28 -2.36
CA PHE A 8 9.16 2.38 -3.67
C PHE A 8 9.29 1.08 -4.47
N ARG A 9 10.50 0.51 -4.52
CA ARG A 9 10.74 -0.76 -5.20
C ARG A 9 9.94 -1.89 -4.55
N SER A 10 9.92 -1.93 -3.22
CA SER A 10 9.19 -2.95 -2.47
C SER A 10 7.68 -2.89 -2.74
N ILE A 11 7.10 -1.68 -2.79
CA ILE A 11 5.68 -1.51 -3.13
C ILE A 11 5.39 -1.96 -4.56
N HIS A 12 6.22 -1.54 -5.51
CA HIS A 12 6.09 -1.94 -6.91
C HIS A 12 6.09 -3.47 -7.04
N GLU A 13 7.09 -4.16 -6.47
CA GLU A 13 7.23 -5.62 -6.52
C GLU A 13 6.03 -6.34 -5.90
N VAL A 14 5.58 -5.89 -4.72
CA VAL A 14 4.43 -6.51 -4.02
C VAL A 14 3.14 -6.35 -4.83
N VAL A 15 2.90 -5.16 -5.39
CA VAL A 15 1.74 -4.90 -6.25
C VAL A 15 1.84 -5.76 -7.51
N ALA A 16 2.98 -5.75 -8.20
CA ALA A 16 3.19 -6.52 -9.42
C ALA A 16 2.89 -8.01 -9.19
N ARG A 17 3.53 -8.61 -8.19
CA ARG A 17 3.35 -10.03 -7.86
C ARG A 17 1.90 -10.37 -7.50
N ARG A 18 1.23 -9.54 -6.69
CA ARG A 18 -0.14 -9.81 -6.25
C ARG A 18 -1.12 -9.77 -7.43
N TYR A 19 -1.07 -8.72 -8.24
CA TYR A 19 -2.06 -8.51 -9.30
C TYR A 19 -1.79 -9.35 -10.55
N GLN A 20 -0.52 -9.68 -10.83
CA GLN A 20 -0.20 -10.73 -11.79
C GLN A 20 -0.87 -12.05 -11.39
N ARG A 21 -0.70 -12.48 -10.13
CA ARG A 21 -1.31 -13.72 -9.64
C ARG A 21 -2.83 -13.71 -9.74
N LEU A 22 -3.50 -12.64 -9.30
CA LEU A 22 -4.97 -12.53 -9.38
C LEU A 22 -5.46 -12.62 -10.84
N ARG A 23 -4.78 -11.95 -11.78
CA ARG A 23 -5.10 -12.03 -13.20
C ARG A 23 -4.91 -13.46 -13.74
N ASP A 24 -3.78 -14.07 -13.44
CA ASP A 24 -3.42 -15.39 -13.97
C ASP A 24 -4.32 -16.50 -13.38
N GLU A 25 -4.80 -16.32 -12.14
CA GLU A 25 -5.75 -17.23 -11.46
C GLU A 25 -7.23 -16.90 -11.80
N GLY A 26 -7.52 -15.79 -12.46
CA GLY A 26 -8.89 -15.34 -12.76
C GLY A 26 -9.69 -14.90 -11.52
N GLU A 27 -9.01 -14.54 -10.44
CA GLU A 27 -9.61 -14.09 -9.19
C GLU A 27 -10.00 -12.60 -9.25
N PRO A 28 -11.09 -12.19 -8.58
CA PRO A 28 -11.55 -10.81 -8.63
C PRO A 28 -10.55 -9.86 -7.94
N PHE A 29 -10.44 -8.66 -8.48
CA PHE A 29 -9.67 -7.59 -7.86
C PHE A 29 -10.47 -6.96 -6.71
N PRO A 30 -9.80 -6.39 -5.69
CA PRO A 30 -10.49 -5.57 -4.71
C PRO A 30 -11.02 -4.29 -5.37
N ASP A 31 -12.08 -3.69 -4.81
CA ASP A 31 -12.58 -2.40 -5.30
C ASP A 31 -11.58 -1.26 -5.06
N ILE A 32 -10.88 -1.32 -3.92
CA ILE A 32 -9.93 -0.30 -3.47
C ILE A 32 -8.62 -0.95 -3.02
N LEU A 33 -7.50 -0.42 -3.53
CA LEU A 33 -6.16 -0.65 -3.03
C LEU A 33 -5.70 0.57 -2.23
N LEU A 34 -5.51 0.40 -0.91
CA LEU A 34 -4.92 1.43 -0.05
C LEU A 34 -3.42 1.20 0.09
N ILE A 35 -2.61 2.17 -0.34
CA ILE A 35 -1.17 2.20 -0.15
C ILE A 35 -0.84 3.06 1.06
N ASP A 36 -0.07 2.49 1.99
CA ASP A 36 0.45 3.23 3.13
C ASP A 36 1.67 4.07 2.73
N GLY A 37 1.45 5.33 2.40
CA GLY A 37 2.50 6.20 1.89
C GLY A 37 1.99 7.45 1.20
N GLY A 38 2.92 8.28 0.72
CA GLY A 38 2.62 9.48 -0.04
C GLY A 38 2.58 9.23 -1.56
N LYS A 39 2.65 10.34 -2.32
CA LYS A 39 2.56 10.34 -3.80
C LYS A 39 3.61 9.45 -4.47
N GLY A 40 4.84 9.37 -3.94
CA GLY A 40 5.90 8.50 -4.46
C GLY A 40 5.52 7.02 -4.40
N GLN A 41 5.05 6.57 -3.24
CA GLN A 41 4.56 5.20 -3.02
C GLN A 41 3.35 4.88 -3.89
N LEU A 42 2.39 5.80 -4.00
CA LEU A 42 1.23 5.65 -4.89
C LEU A 42 1.68 5.42 -6.35
N ASN A 43 2.59 6.26 -6.83
CA ASN A 43 3.11 6.18 -8.20
C ASN A 43 3.88 4.87 -8.46
N ALA A 44 4.61 4.35 -7.46
CA ALA A 44 5.29 3.07 -7.56
C ALA A 44 4.30 1.91 -7.74
N GLY A 45 3.20 1.90 -6.96
CA GLY A 45 2.12 0.92 -7.14
C GLY A 45 1.45 1.03 -8.52
N LEU A 46 1.17 2.25 -8.99
CA LEU A 46 0.60 2.47 -10.32
C LEU A 46 1.54 2.06 -11.45
N ALA A 47 2.85 2.18 -11.26
CA ALA A 47 3.84 1.74 -12.24
C ALA A 47 3.78 0.23 -12.48
N ALA A 48 3.62 -0.56 -11.41
CA ALA A 48 3.45 -2.02 -11.53
C ALA A 48 2.25 -2.40 -12.41
N PHE A 49 1.11 -1.72 -12.25
CA PHE A 49 -0.06 -1.95 -13.11
C PHE A 49 0.21 -1.62 -14.58
N ARG A 50 0.89 -0.50 -14.85
CA ARG A 50 1.26 -0.10 -16.23
C ARG A 50 2.18 -1.13 -16.89
N GLU A 51 3.19 -1.62 -16.16
CA GLU A 51 4.14 -2.61 -16.67
C GLU A 51 3.47 -3.96 -16.96
N LEU A 52 2.50 -4.36 -16.13
CA LEU A 52 1.75 -5.60 -16.33
C LEU A 52 0.65 -5.48 -17.39
N GLY A 53 0.36 -4.27 -17.90
CA GLY A 53 -0.77 -4.02 -18.79
C GLY A 53 -2.13 -4.30 -18.14
N ILE A 54 -2.21 -4.15 -16.81
CA ILE A 54 -3.42 -4.41 -16.02
C ILE A 54 -4.11 -3.09 -15.69
N THR A 55 -5.42 -2.99 -15.94
CA THR A 55 -6.22 -1.88 -15.43
C THR A 55 -6.32 -1.97 -13.90
N PRO A 56 -5.85 -0.96 -13.16
CA PRO A 56 -5.88 -1.00 -11.71
C PRO A 56 -7.31 -0.87 -11.16
N PRO A 57 -7.59 -1.39 -9.95
CA PRO A 57 -8.76 -0.96 -9.18
C PRO A 57 -8.56 0.50 -8.72
N THR A 58 -9.48 1.01 -7.89
CA THR A 58 -9.27 2.35 -7.29
C THR A 58 -8.05 2.31 -6.38
N VAL A 59 -6.96 2.98 -6.75
CA VAL A 59 -5.76 3.07 -5.93
C VAL A 59 -5.72 4.40 -5.22
N ILE A 60 -5.59 4.38 -3.89
CA ILE A 60 -5.43 5.56 -3.06
C ILE A 60 -4.25 5.36 -2.12
N SER A 61 -3.67 6.46 -1.64
CA SER A 61 -2.68 6.38 -0.56
C SER A 61 -3.03 7.28 0.61
N LEU A 62 -2.59 6.90 1.82
CA LEU A 62 -2.76 7.68 3.03
C LEU A 62 -1.41 8.16 3.56
N ALA A 63 -1.12 9.44 3.43
CA ALA A 63 0.14 10.03 3.85
C ALA A 63 0.18 10.25 5.38
N LYS A 64 1.05 9.51 6.08
CA LYS A 64 1.08 9.39 7.55
C LYS A 64 1.11 10.70 8.34
N ARG A 65 1.90 11.70 7.93
CA ARG A 65 2.14 12.90 8.77
C ARG A 65 0.90 13.79 8.90
N GLU A 66 0.15 13.92 7.82
CA GLU A 66 -0.98 14.85 7.73
C GLU A 66 -2.31 14.15 7.48
N GLU A 67 -2.31 12.81 7.39
CA GLU A 67 -3.50 12.00 7.15
C GLU A 67 -4.23 12.42 5.87
N LEU A 68 -3.42 12.76 4.85
CA LEU A 68 -3.85 13.21 3.54
C LEU A 68 -4.10 12.03 2.62
N ILE A 69 -5.25 12.05 1.95
CA ILE A 69 -5.61 11.02 0.96
C ILE A 69 -5.09 11.49 -0.40
N VAL A 70 -4.15 10.75 -0.96
CA VAL A 70 -3.59 11.03 -2.29
C VAL A 70 -4.30 10.17 -3.31
N LEU A 71 -4.71 10.81 -4.42
CA LEU A 71 -5.37 10.14 -5.54
C LEU A 71 -4.51 10.27 -6.82
N PRO A 72 -4.57 9.29 -7.73
CA PRO A 72 -3.79 9.30 -8.96
C PRO A 72 -4.16 10.42 -9.94
N ASP A 73 -5.43 10.83 -9.92
CA ASP A 73 -6.06 11.77 -10.84
C ASP A 73 -6.15 13.20 -10.29
N ARG A 74 -5.50 13.47 -9.15
CA ARG A 74 -5.51 14.78 -8.49
C ARG A 74 -4.12 15.23 -8.08
N ASP A 75 -3.80 16.48 -8.39
CA ASP A 75 -2.55 17.09 -7.94
C ASP A 75 -2.56 17.42 -6.44
N GLU A 76 -3.69 17.93 -5.95
CA GLU A 76 -3.88 18.24 -4.55
C GLU A 76 -4.50 17.05 -3.79
N PRO A 77 -3.89 16.62 -2.67
CA PRO A 77 -4.46 15.56 -1.86
C PRO A 77 -5.73 16.01 -1.14
N LEU A 78 -6.64 15.06 -0.92
CA LEU A 78 -7.85 15.28 -0.16
C LEU A 78 -7.55 15.36 1.34
N ARG A 79 -7.89 16.50 1.94
CA ARG A 79 -7.88 16.71 3.39
C ARG A 79 -9.29 16.56 3.94
N LEU A 80 -9.51 15.50 4.72
CA LEU A 80 -10.75 15.29 5.44
C LEU A 80 -10.62 15.77 6.89
N SER A 81 -11.75 16.10 7.52
CA SER A 81 -11.75 16.38 8.95
C SER A 81 -11.39 15.12 9.74
N ARG A 82 -10.74 15.28 10.90
CA ARG A 82 -10.32 14.14 11.76
C ARG A 82 -11.49 13.27 12.24
N ARG A 83 -12.71 13.82 12.25
CA ARG A 83 -13.93 13.09 12.65
C ARG A 83 -14.63 12.44 11.47
N HIS A 84 -14.18 12.68 10.24
CA HIS A 84 -14.80 12.14 9.04
C HIS A 84 -14.67 10.61 9.02
N PHE A 85 -15.79 9.92 8.81
CA PHE A 85 -15.84 8.47 8.85
C PHE A 85 -14.87 7.82 7.85
N ALA A 86 -14.83 8.31 6.61
CA ALA A 86 -13.94 7.78 5.58
C ALA A 86 -12.46 7.82 5.99
N LEU A 87 -12.00 8.92 6.60
CA LEU A 87 -10.61 9.01 7.07
C LEU A 87 -10.33 7.98 8.17
N ARG A 88 -11.23 7.86 9.15
CA ARG A 88 -11.10 6.89 10.24
C ARG A 88 -11.07 5.45 9.73
N LEU A 89 -11.86 5.14 8.69
CA LEU A 89 -11.85 3.82 8.06
C LEU A 89 -10.52 3.53 7.38
N LEU A 90 -9.97 4.48 6.61
CA LEU A 90 -8.66 4.31 5.97
C LEU A 90 -7.54 4.15 6.99
N GLN A 91 -7.60 4.91 8.09
CA GLN A 91 -6.67 4.77 9.21
C GLN A 91 -6.76 3.38 9.84
N TYR A 92 -7.96 2.89 10.12
CA TYR A 92 -8.17 1.55 10.68
C TYR A 92 -7.57 0.46 9.79
N VAL A 93 -7.81 0.51 8.47
CA VAL A 93 -7.24 -0.45 7.52
C VAL A 93 -5.71 -0.38 7.50
N ARG A 94 -5.14 0.83 7.47
CA ARG A 94 -3.69 1.04 7.53
C ARG A 94 -3.08 0.48 8.81
N ASP A 95 -3.70 0.77 9.95
CA ASP A 95 -3.21 0.38 11.26
C ASP A 95 -3.26 -1.15 11.41
N GLU A 96 -4.28 -1.80 10.87
CA GLU A 96 -4.38 -3.26 10.81
C GLU A 96 -3.31 -3.89 9.90
N ALA A 97 -3.03 -3.28 8.74
CA ALA A 97 -1.93 -3.71 7.88
C ALA A 97 -0.56 -3.58 8.56
N HIS A 98 -0.32 -2.47 9.29
CA HIS A 98 0.88 -2.30 10.11
C HIS A 98 0.99 -3.34 11.21
N ARG A 99 -0.11 -3.58 11.95
CA ARG A 99 -0.16 -4.55 13.03
C ARG A 99 0.23 -5.93 12.51
N PHE A 100 -0.30 -6.34 11.35
CA PHE A 100 0.03 -7.59 10.70
C PHE A 100 1.53 -7.65 10.31
N ALA A 101 2.05 -6.61 9.65
CA ALA A 101 3.45 -6.55 9.23
C ALA A 101 4.42 -6.61 10.42
N GLN A 102 4.16 -5.83 11.47
CA GLN A 102 4.96 -5.85 12.70
C GLN A 102 4.95 -7.22 13.36
N HIS A 103 3.77 -7.85 13.49
CA HIS A 103 3.64 -9.18 14.04
C HIS A 103 4.47 -10.22 13.25
N TYR A 104 4.41 -10.16 11.92
CA TYR A 104 5.19 -11.04 11.05
C TYR A 104 6.71 -10.83 11.21
N HIS A 105 7.17 -9.57 11.25
CA HIS A 105 8.57 -9.26 11.51
C HIS A 105 9.04 -9.75 12.89
N HIS A 106 8.21 -9.66 13.93
CA HIS A 106 8.53 -10.20 15.24
C HIS A 106 8.68 -11.72 15.21
N LEU A 107 7.82 -12.43 14.49
CA LEU A 107 7.92 -13.88 14.32
C LEU A 107 9.21 -14.29 13.60
N LEU A 108 9.54 -13.62 12.50
CA LEU A 108 10.78 -13.87 11.75
C LEU A 108 12.02 -13.62 12.60
N ARG A 109 12.04 -12.52 13.37
CA ARG A 109 13.16 -12.23 14.28
C ARG A 109 13.31 -13.32 15.32
N ARG A 110 12.22 -13.74 15.99
CA ARG A 110 12.26 -14.84 16.97
C ARG A 110 12.82 -16.14 16.39
N ARG A 111 12.46 -16.48 15.15
CA ARG A 111 12.99 -17.66 14.46
C ARG A 111 14.49 -17.53 14.17
N SER A 112 14.94 -16.36 13.73
CA SER A 112 16.37 -16.10 13.50
C SER A 112 17.22 -16.13 14.78
N THR A 113 16.66 -15.75 15.93
CA THR A 113 17.37 -15.80 17.22
C THR A 113 17.41 -17.21 17.83
N LEU A 114 16.54 -18.13 17.40
CA LEU A 114 16.45 -19.49 17.93
C LEU A 114 17.25 -20.53 17.12
N GLY A 115 17.93 -20.13 16.05
CA GLY A 115 18.91 -20.98 15.37
C GLY A 115 18.38 -22.35 14.92
N GLU A 116 17.40 -22.33 14.01
CA GLU A 116 17.24 -23.38 12.99
C GLU A 116 17.52 -22.78 11.61
#